data_AF-A0A2S9MST4-F1
#
_entry.id   AF-A0A2S9MST4-F1
#
_cell.length_a   1.000
_cell.length_b   1.000
_cell.length_c   1.000
_cell.angle_alpha   90.00
_cell.angle_beta   90.00
_cell.angle_gamma   90.00
#
_symmetry.space_group_name_H-M   'P 1'
#
loop_
_entity.id
_entity.type
_entity.pdbx_description
1 polymer ?
#
loop_
_entity_poly.entity_id
_entity_poly.type
_entity_poly.pdbx_seq_one_letter_code
_entity_poly.pdbx_strand_id
1 'polypeptide(L)'
;MNAIATKLIAGAVALALLLSGALYIRALRAELADSRSKLACAGQVIAGRDTAIGELRQNASDKTKQQQQLDVSADKVAMKLAAARQEIRKVIHENSTVRSWADTPLPDDVVRLSASPAYTGADDFSAAMPADHSLHATGDGAAH
;
A
#
# COMPACT_ATOMS: atom_id res chain seq x y z
N MET A 1 84.75 3.68 37.66
CA MET A 1 83.67 4.18 36.79
C MET A 1 83.52 5.68 37.05
N ASN A 2 83.59 6.52 36.02
CA ASN A 2 83.63 7.98 36.19
C ASN A 2 82.26 8.52 36.62
N ALA A 3 82.21 9.34 37.69
CA ALA A 3 80.96 9.89 38.25
C ALA A 3 80.09 10.66 37.24
N ILE A 4 80.72 11.21 36.19
CA ILE A 4 80.05 11.88 35.08
C ILE A 4 79.21 10.89 34.26
N ALA A 5 79.72 9.69 33.99
CA ALA A 5 79.00 8.66 33.25
C ALA A 5 77.75 8.20 34.01
N THR A 6 77.82 8.03 35.32
CA THR A 6 76.67 7.66 36.16
C THR A 6 75.56 8.70 36.12
N LYS A 7 75.91 10.00 36.15
CA LYS A 7 74.91 11.09 36.06
C LYS A 7 74.25 11.16 34.69
N LEU A 8 75.00 10.94 33.61
CA LEU A 8 74.45 10.90 32.26
C LEU A 8 73.48 9.73 32.07
N ILE A 9 73.83 8.55 32.60
CA ILE A 9 72.94 7.37 32.55
C ILE A 9 71.66 7.63 33.34
N ALA A 10 71.76 8.18 34.56
CA ALA A 10 70.58 8.51 35.37
C ALA A 10 69.66 9.53 34.67
N GLY A 11 70.23 10.57 34.04
CA GLY A 11 69.48 11.54 33.26
C GLY A 11 68.79 10.94 32.04
N ALA A 12 69.47 10.04 31.31
CA ALA A 12 68.90 9.34 30.18
C ALA A 12 67.72 8.44 30.58
N VAL A 13 67.84 7.72 31.70
CA VAL A 13 66.76 6.89 32.24
C VAL A 13 65.57 7.75 32.67
N ALA A 14 65.81 8.88 33.34
CA ALA A 14 64.73 9.80 33.73
C ALA A 14 63.99 10.36 32.50
N LEU A 15 64.73 10.76 31.45
CA LEU A 15 64.14 11.21 30.18
C LEU A 15 63.33 10.10 29.50
N ALA A 16 63.85 8.87 29.46
CA ALA A 16 63.16 7.74 28.87
C ALA A 16 61.82 7.44 29.58
N LEU A 17 61.78 7.54 30.91
CA LEU A 17 60.55 7.38 31.69
C LEU A 17 59.54 8.49 31.41
N LEU A 18 59.99 9.74 31.34
CA LEU A 18 59.12 10.88 31.02
C LEU A 18 58.54 10.77 29.61
N LEU A 19 59.37 10.40 28.62
CA LEU A 19 58.92 10.19 27.24
C LEU A 19 57.92 9.04 27.16
N SER A 20 58.18 7.92 27.85
CA SER A 20 57.27 6.78 27.89
C SER A 20 55.93 7.15 28.52
N GLY A 21 55.93 7.89 29.64
CA GLY A 21 54.71 8.40 30.28
C GLY A 21 53.94 9.37 29.39
N ALA A 22 54.63 10.28 28.70
CA ALA A 22 54.01 11.22 27.77
C ALA A 22 53.35 10.50 26.57
N LEU A 23 54.01 9.49 26.01
CA LEU A 23 53.45 8.66 24.94
C LEU A 23 52.23 7.87 25.43
N TYR A 24 52.29 7.29 26.63
CA TYR A 24 51.17 6.56 27.22
C TYR A 24 49.94 7.45 27.43
N ILE A 25 50.13 8.65 27.99
CA ILE A 25 49.03 9.63 28.17
C ILE A 25 48.45 10.04 26.82
N ARG A 26 49.30 10.23 25.80
CA ARG A 26 48.84 10.59 24.46
C ARG A 26 48.02 9.46 23.81
N ALA A 27 48.45 8.21 23.96
CA ALA A 27 47.72 7.04 23.48
C ALA A 27 46.35 6.92 24.17
N LEU A 28 46.31 7.06 25.50
CA LEU A 28 45.06 7.01 26.27
C LEU A 28 44.08 8.12 25.87
N ARG A 29 44.59 9.34 25.62
CA ARG A 29 43.78 10.46 25.11
C ARG A 29 43.24 10.18 23.71
N ALA A 30 44.02 9.53 22.85
CA ALA A 30 43.59 9.17 21.50
C ALA A 30 42.47 8.11 21.55
N GLU A 31 42.58 7.11 22.42
CA GLU A 31 41.56 6.07 22.60
C GLU A 31 40.25 6.62 23.19
N LEU A 32 40.34 7.55 24.14
CA LEU A 32 39.18 8.29 24.65
C LEU A 32 38.50 9.13 23.56
N ALA A 33 39.28 9.79 22.70
CA ALA A 33 38.75 10.58 21.59
C ALA A 33 38.05 9.67 20.55
N ASP A 34 38.66 8.54 20.20
CA ASP A 34 38.07 7.55 19.31
C ASP A 34 36.76 6.98 19.88
N SER A 35 36.76 6.60 21.16
CA SER A 35 35.55 6.11 21.84
C SER A 35 34.44 7.16 21.83
N ARG A 36 34.75 8.43 22.15
CA ARG A 36 33.77 9.53 22.09
C ARG A 36 33.23 9.73 20.67
N SER A 37 34.07 9.62 19.65
CA SER A 37 33.64 9.75 18.26
C SER A 37 32.69 8.62 17.85
N LYS A 38 32.96 7.38 18.29
CA LYS A 38 32.09 6.22 18.07
C LYS A 38 30.75 6.37 18.77
N LEU A 39 30.75 6.86 20.02
CA LEU A 39 29.53 7.16 20.75
C LEU A 39 28.70 8.25 20.06
N ALA A 40 29.34 9.33 19.59
CA ALA A 40 28.67 10.39 18.86
C ALA A 40 28.06 9.88 17.54
N CYS A 41 28.81 9.08 16.77
CA CYS A 41 28.33 8.46 15.54
C CYS A 41 27.14 7.52 15.81
N ALA A 42 27.24 6.65 16.82
CA ALA A 42 26.15 5.77 17.21
C ALA A 42 24.90 6.57 17.64
N GLY A 43 25.08 7.63 18.42
CA GLY A 43 24.00 8.54 18.81
C GLY A 43 23.33 9.21 17.61
N GLN A 44 24.10 9.64 16.60
CA GLN A 44 23.56 10.21 15.38
C GLN A 44 22.79 9.19 14.54
N VAL A 45 23.27 7.95 14.44
CA VAL A 45 22.56 6.86 13.76
C VAL A 45 21.24 6.54 14.47
N ILE A 46 21.25 6.49 15.81
CA ILE A 46 20.04 6.27 16.60
C ILE A 46 19.05 7.42 16.38
N ALA A 47 19.49 8.68 16.47
CA ALA A 47 18.64 9.83 16.23
C ALA A 47 18.00 9.80 14.83
N GLY A 48 18.78 9.45 13.79
CA GLY A 48 18.25 9.29 12.43
C GLY A 48 17.21 8.18 12.33
N ARG A 49 17.43 7.05 13.01
CA ARG A 49 16.44 5.95 13.09
C ARG A 49 15.18 6.37 13.83
N ASP A 50 15.30 7.10 14.92
CA ASP A 50 14.16 7.57 15.70
C ASP A 50 13.28 8.53 14.89
N THR A 51 13.90 9.43 14.10
CA THR A 51 13.16 10.27 13.14
C THR A 51 12.42 9.42 12.11
N ALA A 52 13.09 8.44 11.48
CA ALA A 52 12.46 7.57 10.50
C ALA A 52 11.31 6.73 11.09
N ILE A 53 11.47 6.23 12.32
CA ILE A 53 10.40 5.50 13.04
C ILE A 53 9.23 6.44 13.33
N GLY A 54 9.50 7.69 13.72
CA GLY A 54 8.48 8.72 13.93
C GLY A 54 7.66 8.98 12.67
N GLU A 55 8.32 9.20 11.54
CA GLU A 55 7.66 9.39 10.24
C GLU A 55 6.83 8.17 9.83
N LEU A 56 7.37 6.96 10.02
CA LEU A 56 6.68 5.73 9.67
C LEU A 56 5.43 5.52 10.52
N ARG A 57 5.49 5.84 11.82
CA ARG A 57 4.33 5.81 12.73
C ARG A 57 3.28 6.84 12.34
N GLN A 58 3.70 8.06 11.98
CA GLN A 58 2.78 9.10 11.52
C GLN A 58 2.06 8.67 10.25
N ASN A 59 2.79 8.15 9.26
CA ASN A 59 2.21 7.65 8.02
C ASN A 59 1.25 6.47 8.26
N ALA A 60 1.60 5.54 9.16
CA ALA A 60 0.69 4.45 9.53
C ALA A 60 -0.61 4.96 10.20
N SER A 61 -0.50 5.97 11.07
CA SER A 61 -1.66 6.62 11.70
C SER A 61 -2.56 7.29 10.66
N ASP A 62 -1.97 8.02 9.71
CA ASP A 62 -2.72 8.71 8.67
C ASP A 62 -3.38 7.73 7.70
N LYS A 63 -2.68 6.65 7.32
CA LYS A 63 -3.28 5.56 6.53
C LYS A 63 -4.44 4.89 7.26
N THR A 64 -4.33 4.67 8.57
CA THR A 64 -5.42 4.08 9.35
C THR A 64 -6.65 4.98 9.34
N LYS A 65 -6.47 6.30 9.47
CA LYS A 65 -7.58 7.27 9.36
C LYS A 65 -8.19 7.28 7.97
N GLN A 66 -7.36 7.25 6.93
CA GLN A 66 -7.84 7.16 5.54
C GLN A 66 -8.65 5.89 5.31
N GLN A 67 -8.18 4.75 5.81
CA GLN A 67 -8.91 3.48 5.71
C GLN A 67 -10.26 3.56 6.42
N GLN A 68 -10.32 4.11 7.64
CA GLN A 68 -11.58 4.30 8.35
C GLN A 68 -12.56 5.19 7.58
N GLN A 69 -12.06 6.25 6.92
CA GLN A 69 -12.91 7.11 6.09
C GLN A 69 -13.43 6.39 4.85
N LEU A 70 -12.61 5.53 4.24
CA LEU A 70 -13.02 4.68 3.12
C LEU A 70 -14.09 3.68 3.56
N ASP A 71 -13.90 3.03 4.70
CA ASP A 71 -14.86 2.06 5.25
C ASP A 71 -16.22 2.72 5.53
N VAL A 72 -16.23 3.88 6.20
CA VAL A 72 -17.44 4.67 6.43
C VAL A 72 -18.13 5.07 5.11
N SER A 73 -17.33 5.42 4.09
CA SER A 73 -17.87 5.78 2.78
C SER A 73 -18.47 4.57 2.05
N ALA A 74 -17.81 3.42 2.13
CA ALA A 74 -18.29 2.15 1.57
C ALA A 74 -19.60 1.72 2.25
N ASP A 75 -19.68 1.80 3.57
CA ASP A 75 -20.90 1.50 4.34
C ASP A 75 -22.05 2.42 3.93
N LYS A 76 -21.78 3.72 3.78
CA LYS A 76 -22.80 4.68 3.32
C LYS A 76 -23.32 4.35 1.93
N VAL A 77 -22.44 3.93 1.01
CA VAL A 77 -22.83 3.49 -0.33
C VAL A 77 -23.66 2.20 -0.26
N ALA A 78 -23.23 1.22 0.55
CA ALA A 78 -23.94 -0.03 0.75
C ALA A 78 -25.35 0.20 1.30
N MET A 79 -25.50 1.09 2.30
CA MET A 79 -26.79 1.48 2.85
C MET A 79 -27.70 2.13 1.80
N LYS A 80 -27.19 3.09 1.03
CA LYS A 80 -27.97 3.74 -0.04
C LYS A 80 -28.42 2.73 -1.10
N LEU A 81 -27.54 1.81 -1.48
CA LEU A 81 -27.86 0.76 -2.44
C LEU A 81 -28.91 -0.21 -1.90
N ALA A 82 -28.83 -0.59 -0.63
CA ALA A 82 -29.83 -1.42 0.03
C ALA A 82 -31.21 -0.74 0.05
N ALA A 83 -31.25 0.55 0.39
CA ALA A 83 -32.47 1.35 0.38
C ALA A 83 -33.06 1.46 -1.04
N ALA A 84 -32.24 1.77 -2.04
CA ALA A 84 -32.68 1.83 -3.44
C ALA A 84 -33.26 0.50 -3.92
N ARG A 85 -32.62 -0.64 -3.58
CA ARG A 85 -33.13 -1.98 -3.90
C ARG A 85 -34.46 -2.27 -3.20
N GLN A 86 -34.61 -1.84 -1.95
CA GLN A 86 -35.87 -2.00 -1.23
C GLN A 86 -36.97 -1.19 -1.87
N GLU A 87 -36.69 0.05 -2.27
CA GLU A 87 -37.65 0.91 -2.95
C GLU A 87 -38.07 0.32 -4.30
N ILE A 88 -37.12 -0.16 -5.10
CA ILE A 88 -37.42 -0.85 -6.37
C ILE A 88 -38.33 -2.05 -6.12
N ARG A 89 -38.01 -2.90 -5.14
CA ARG A 89 -38.86 -4.06 -4.80
C ARG A 89 -40.25 -3.64 -4.36
N LYS A 90 -40.35 -2.56 -3.57
CA LYS A 90 -41.62 -2.00 -3.12
C LYS A 90 -42.45 -1.54 -4.32
N VAL A 91 -41.88 -0.75 -5.23
CA VAL A 91 -42.55 -0.27 -6.45
C VAL A 91 -43.03 -1.44 -7.32
N ILE A 92 -42.20 -2.45 -7.53
CA ILE A 92 -42.57 -3.65 -8.29
C ILE A 92 -43.72 -4.40 -7.61
N HIS A 93 -43.67 -4.54 -6.28
CA HIS A 93 -44.69 -5.25 -5.54
C HIS A 93 -46.01 -4.47 -5.47
N GLU A 94 -45.98 -3.16 -5.24
CA GLU A 94 -47.19 -2.35 -5.06
C GLU A 94 -47.89 -2.00 -6.38
N ASN A 95 -47.17 -2.03 -7.51
CA ASN A 95 -47.76 -1.74 -8.81
C ASN A 95 -48.35 -2.99 -9.46
N SER A 96 -49.69 -3.09 -9.47
CA SER A 96 -50.44 -4.20 -10.10
C SER A 96 -50.17 -4.34 -11.60
N THR A 97 -49.90 -3.23 -12.31
CA THR A 97 -49.58 -3.23 -13.75
C THR A 97 -48.20 -3.85 -13.99
N VAL A 98 -47.21 -3.52 -13.15
CA VAL A 98 -45.87 -4.14 -13.22
C VAL A 98 -45.94 -5.62 -12.90
N ARG A 99 -46.77 -6.01 -11.93
CA ARG A 99 -47.01 -7.42 -11.59
C ARG A 99 -47.63 -8.19 -12.76
N SER A 100 -48.69 -7.66 -13.38
CA SER A 100 -49.32 -8.31 -14.54
C SER A 100 -48.39 -8.40 -15.75
N TRP A 101 -47.51 -7.42 -15.93
CA TRP A 101 -46.51 -7.45 -17.01
C TRP A 101 -45.42 -8.50 -16.74
N ALA A 102 -44.98 -8.65 -15.48
CA ALA A 102 -44.04 -9.69 -15.08
C ALA A 102 -44.62 -11.11 -15.17
N ASP A 103 -45.92 -11.27 -14.94
CA ASP A 103 -46.64 -12.55 -15.09
C ASP A 103 -46.95 -12.89 -16.56
N THR A 104 -46.71 -11.97 -17.50
CA THR A 104 -46.91 -12.22 -18.93
C THR A 104 -45.81 -13.16 -19.44
N PRO A 105 -46.14 -14.29 -20.11
CA PRO A 105 -45.13 -15.19 -20.63
C PRO A 105 -44.20 -14.47 -21.61
N LEU A 106 -42.90 -14.68 -21.44
CA LEU A 106 -41.90 -14.11 -22.35
C LEU A 106 -42.17 -14.62 -23.77
N PRO A 107 -42.02 -13.76 -24.80
CA PRO A 107 -42.08 -14.21 -26.19
C PRO A 107 -41.06 -15.31 -26.45
N ASP A 108 -41.43 -16.30 -27.27
CA ASP A 108 -40.60 -17.46 -27.60
C ASP A 108 -39.20 -17.06 -28.10
N ASP A 109 -39.08 -15.91 -28.76
CA ASP A 109 -37.79 -15.39 -29.25
C ASP A 109 -36.83 -15.01 -28.13
N VAL A 110 -37.36 -14.42 -27.05
CA VAL A 110 -36.57 -14.03 -25.88
C VAL A 110 -36.19 -15.27 -25.06
N VAL A 111 -37.10 -16.23 -24.94
CA VAL A 111 -36.82 -17.53 -24.31
C VAL A 111 -35.73 -18.27 -25.09
N ARG A 112 -35.83 -18.31 -26.41
CA ARG A 112 -34.83 -18.91 -27.31
C ARG A 112 -33.47 -18.23 -27.23
N LEU A 113 -33.46 -16.90 -27.08
CA LEU A 113 -32.21 -16.13 -26.91
C LEU A 113 -31.57 -16.37 -25.54
N SER A 114 -32.35 -16.40 -24.46
CA SER A 114 -31.83 -16.64 -23.10
C SER A 114 -31.35 -18.08 -22.89
N ALA A 115 -31.92 -19.04 -23.60
CA ALA A 115 -31.45 -20.42 -23.67
C ALA A 115 -30.24 -20.61 -24.61
N SER A 116 -29.82 -19.55 -25.33
CA SER A 116 -28.70 -19.63 -26.25
C SER A 116 -27.36 -19.74 -25.50
N PRO A 117 -26.37 -20.46 -26.05
CA PRO A 117 -25.03 -20.56 -25.48
C PRO A 117 -24.41 -19.18 -25.21
N ALA A 118 -23.61 -19.08 -24.15
CA ALA A 118 -22.85 -17.86 -23.87
C ALA A 118 -21.73 -17.72 -24.92
N TYR A 119 -21.89 -16.79 -25.86
CA TYR A 119 -20.87 -16.46 -26.85
C TYR A 119 -19.78 -15.60 -26.23
N THR A 120 -18.53 -16.03 -26.35
CA THR A 120 -17.37 -15.32 -25.79
C THR A 120 -16.66 -14.48 -26.86
N GLY A 121 -17.40 -13.58 -27.49
CA GLY A 121 -16.86 -12.63 -28.47
C GLY A 121 -17.65 -12.57 -29.78
N ALA A 122 -17.28 -11.63 -30.64
CA ALA A 122 -17.98 -11.37 -31.90
C ALA A 122 -17.82 -12.50 -32.93
N ASP A 123 -16.64 -13.12 -32.99
CA ASP A 123 -16.37 -14.23 -33.93
C ASP A 123 -17.24 -15.45 -33.61
N ASP A 124 -17.31 -15.83 -32.33
CA ASP A 124 -18.10 -16.94 -31.81
C ASP A 124 -19.60 -16.74 -32.06
N PHE A 125 -20.09 -15.50 -31.85
CA PHE A 125 -21.45 -15.11 -32.21
C PHE A 125 -21.71 -15.19 -33.72
N SER A 126 -20.79 -14.70 -34.55
CA SER A 126 -20.94 -14.69 -36.00
C SER A 126 -20.94 -16.10 -36.61
N ALA A 127 -20.18 -17.03 -36.04
CA ALA A 127 -20.13 -18.43 -36.46
C ALA A 127 -21.42 -19.20 -36.10
N ALA A 128 -22.11 -18.79 -35.03
CA ALA A 128 -23.37 -19.38 -34.58
C ALA A 128 -24.61 -18.86 -35.34
N MET A 129 -24.46 -17.81 -36.15
CA MET A 129 -25.56 -17.22 -36.91
C MET A 129 -25.87 -18.06 -38.17
N PRO A 130 -27.11 -18.55 -38.37
CA PRO A 130 -27.49 -19.26 -39.59
C PRO A 130 -27.38 -18.35 -40.83
N ALA A 131 -26.64 -18.78 -41.85
CA ALA A 131 -26.38 -18.00 -43.07
C ALA A 131 -27.62 -17.81 -43.97
N ASP A 132 -28.68 -18.56 -43.71
CA ASP A 132 -29.92 -18.65 -44.48
C ASP A 132 -31.07 -17.81 -43.91
N HIS A 133 -30.89 -17.20 -42.73
CA HIS A 133 -31.89 -16.33 -42.12
C HIS A 133 -31.53 -14.86 -42.29
N SER A 134 -32.07 -14.20 -43.33
CA SER A 134 -31.92 -12.76 -43.48
C SER A 134 -32.58 -12.06 -42.28
N LEU A 135 -31.76 -11.45 -41.41
CA LEU A 135 -32.28 -10.61 -40.34
C LEU A 135 -33.12 -9.49 -40.94
N HIS A 136 -34.32 -9.28 -40.38
CA HIS A 136 -35.15 -8.16 -40.78
C HIS A 136 -34.39 -6.86 -40.53
N ALA A 137 -34.22 -6.03 -41.56
CA ALA A 137 -33.68 -4.69 -41.35
C ALA A 137 -34.57 -3.99 -40.32
N THR A 138 -33.95 -3.42 -39.28
CA THR A 138 -34.65 -2.65 -38.25
C THR A 138 -35.32 -1.46 -38.93
N GLY A 139 -36.60 -1.61 -39.26
CA GLY A 139 -37.43 -0.54 -39.77
C GLY A 139 -37.69 0.42 -38.62
N ASP A 140 -37.28 1.67 -38.79
CA ASP A 140 -37.73 2.80 -38.00
C ASP A 140 -39.24 2.98 -38.27
N GLY A 141 -40.04 2.21 -37.54
CA GLY A 141 -41.49 2.19 -37.64
C GLY A 141 -42.10 2.99 -36.51
N ALA A 142 -42.04 4.31 -36.62
CA ALA A 142 -43.03 5.16 -35.97
C ALA A 142 -44.40 4.87 -36.62
N ALA A 143 -45.32 4.24 -35.88
CA ALA A 143 -46.74 4.22 -36.22
C ALA A 143 -47.59 4.05 -34.94
N HIS A 144 -48.17 5.17 -34.53
CA HIS A 144 -49.43 5.40 -33.79
C HIS A 144 -49.69 4.67 -32.47
#